data_AF-A0AAW6MBD1-F1
#
_entry.id   AF-A0AAW6MBD1-F1
#
_cell.length_a   1.000
_cell.length_b   1.000
_cell.length_c   1.000
_cell.angle_alpha   90.00
_cell.angle_beta   90.00
_cell.angle_gamma   90.00
#
_symmetry.space_group_name_H-M   'P 1'
#
loop_
_entity.id
_entity.type
_entity.pdbx_description
1 polymer ?
#
loop_
_entity_poly.entity_id
_entity_poly.type
_entity_poly.pdbx_seq_one_letter_code
_entity_poly.pdbx_strand_id
1 'polypeptide(L)' 'GIFNLAVEGLGKYTAQASGIFMMMVVGGGVLPLIQQSISDSVGYMASYWLIIAALAYLLFYGLVGCKNVNKDIPVED' A
#
# COMPACT_ATOMS: atom_id res chain seq x y z
N GLY A 1 9.54 6.00 5.78
CA GLY A 1 8.38 5.09 5.93
C GLY A 1 7.56 5.11 4.66
N ILE A 2 6.75 4.07 4.40
CA ILE A 2 5.94 3.95 3.16
C ILE A 2 5.00 5.14 2.97
N PHE A 3 4.43 5.68 4.05
CA PHE A 3 3.63 6.90 4.00
C PHE A 3 4.41 8.10 3.46
N ASN A 4 5.62 8.35 4.00
CA ASN A 4 6.46 9.46 3.55
C ASN A 4 6.80 9.29 2.07
N LEU A 5 7.19 8.09 1.65
CA LEU A 5 7.50 7.78 0.25
C LEU A 5 6.29 7.91 -0.70
N ALA A 6 5.06 7.75 -0.19
CA ALA A 6 3.83 7.85 -0.97
C ALA A 6 3.32 9.28 -1.13
N VAL A 7 3.65 10.18 -0.18
CA VAL A 7 3.21 11.58 -0.20
C VAL A 7 4.30 12.55 -0.65
N GLU A 8 5.54 12.09 -0.71
CA GLU A 8 6.69 12.86 -1.19
C GLU A 8 6.53 13.24 -2.67
N GLY A 9 6.51 14.54 -2.94
CA GLY A 9 6.39 15.09 -4.29
C GLY A 9 4.96 15.41 -4.77
N LEU A 10 3.91 15.17 -3.97
CA LEU A 10 2.51 15.45 -4.37
C LEU A 10 2.07 16.92 -4.26
N GLY A 11 2.89 17.80 -3.67
CA GLY A 11 2.58 19.23 -3.55
C GLY A 11 1.23 19.50 -2.88
N LYS A 12 0.35 20.27 -3.53
CA LYS A 12 -1.02 20.56 -3.05
C LYS A 12 -1.88 19.32 -2.80
N TYR A 13 -1.57 18.19 -3.45
CA TYR A 13 -2.32 16.94 -3.31
C TYR A 13 -1.83 16.08 -2.13
N THR A 14 -0.76 16.46 -1.44
CA THR A 14 -0.22 15.74 -0.27
C THR A 14 -1.29 15.59 0.83
N ALA A 15 -2.07 16.63 1.10
CA ALA A 15 -3.14 16.61 2.09
C ALA A 15 -4.31 15.69 1.69
N GLN A 16 -4.63 15.62 0.40
CA GLN A 16 -5.70 14.75 -0.10
C GLN A 16 -5.23 13.28 -0.14
N ALA A 17 -3.98 13.05 -0.56
CA ALA A 17 -3.37 11.73 -0.56
C ALA A 17 -3.20 11.17 0.84
N SER A 18 -2.84 11.98 1.85
CA SER A 18 -2.78 11.54 3.23
C SER A 18 -4.15 11.16 3.78
N GLY A 19 -5.21 11.89 3.42
CA GLY A 19 -6.59 11.53 3.75
C GLY A 19 -7.02 10.19 3.15
N ILE A 20 -6.69 9.93 1.89
CA ILE A 20 -6.94 8.63 1.25
C ILE A 20 -6.11 7.53 1.93
N PHE A 21 -4.85 7.80 2.26
CA PHE A 21 -3.99 6.84 2.95
C PHE A 21 -4.54 6.45 4.33
N MET A 22 -5.11 7.41 5.06
CA MET A 22 -5.79 7.14 6.34
C MET A 22 -7.03 6.26 6.17
N MET A 23 -7.78 6.40 5.06
CA MET A 23 -8.91 5.52 4.77
C MET A 23 -8.50 4.12 4.34
N MET A 24 -7.30 3.95 3.74
CA MET A 24 -6.76 2.64 3.36
C MET A 24 -6.45 1.74 4.56
N VAL A 25 -6.46 2.25 5.80
CA VAL A 25 -6.35 1.43 7.02
C VAL A 25 -7.46 0.36 7.07
N VAL A 26 -8.61 0.60 6.45
CA VAL A 26 -9.69 -0.41 6.28
C VAL A 26 -9.19 -1.65 5.54
N GLY A 27 -8.29 -1.50 4.57
CA GLY A 27 -7.66 -2.63 3.86
C GLY A 27 -6.88 -3.57 4.78
N GLY A 28 -6.33 -3.06 5.89
CA GLY A 28 -5.68 -3.86 6.93
C GLY A 28 -6.65 -4.80 7.66
N GLY A 29 -7.94 -4.47 7.72
CA GLY A 29 -9.00 -5.34 8.25
C GLY A 29 -9.58 -6.31 7.20
N VAL A 30 -9.56 -5.92 5.93
CA VAL A 30 -10.03 -6.77 4.82
C VAL A 30 -9.06 -7.92 4.51
N LEU A 31 -7.76 -7.68 4.62
CA LEU A 31 -6.72 -8.68 4.31
C LEU A 31 -6.82 -9.94 5.19
N PRO A 32 -6.99 -9.85 6.54
CA PRO A 32 -7.24 -11.02 7.39
C PRO A 32 -8.53 -11.78 7.06
N LEU A 33 -9.58 -11.10 6.58
CA LEU A 33 -10.84 -11.75 6.19
C LEU A 33 -10.66 -12.59 4.93
N ILE A 34 -9.95 -12.06 3.93
CA ILE A 34 -9.57 -12.81 2.73
C ILE A 34 -8.65 -13.97 3.09
N GLN A 35 -7.71 -13.73 4.00
CA GLN A 35 -6.79 -14.76 4.49
C GLN A 35 -7.52 -15.90 5.23
N GLN A 36 -8.52 -15.59 6.06
CA GLN A 36 -9.40 -16.59 6.68
C GLN A 36 -10.18 -17.38 5.65
N SER A 37 -10.81 -16.71 4.67
CA SER A 37 -11.58 -17.39 3.62
C SER A 37 -10.72 -18.36 2.78
N ILE A 38 -9.47 -17.98 2.49
CA ILE A 38 -8.51 -18.84 1.78
C ILE A 38 -8.03 -19.99 2.68
N SER A 39 -7.82 -19.72 3.97
CA SER A 39 -7.43 -20.73 4.94
C SER A 39 -8.47 -21.85 5.06
N ASP A 40 -9.75 -21.50 5.05
CA ASP A 40 -10.85 -22.45 5.14
C ASP A 40 -10.97 -23.35 3.89
N SER A 41 -10.55 -22.86 2.72
CA SER A 41 -10.70 -23.59 1.45
C SER A 41 -9.46 -24.40 1.04
N VAL A 42 -8.26 -23.90 1.32
CA VAL A 42 -6.99 -24.43 0.78
C VAL A 42 -6.01 -24.87 1.89
N GLY A 43 -6.39 -24.65 3.15
CA GLY A 43 -5.58 -24.98 4.32
C GLY A 43 -4.58 -23.89 4.72
N TYR A 44 -4.23 -23.86 6.01
CA TYR A 44 -3.43 -22.81 6.64
C TYR A 44 -2.09 -22.51 5.92
N MET A 45 -1.45 -23.52 5.32
CA MET A 45 -0.17 -23.34 4.62
C MET A 45 -0.27 -22.51 3.34
N ALA A 46 -1.37 -22.62 2.61
CA ALA A 46 -1.60 -21.80 1.40
C ALA A 46 -1.91 -20.34 1.78
N SER A 47 -2.56 -20.13 2.92
CA SER A 47 -2.90 -18.80 3.43
C SER A 47 -1.64 -17.94 3.72
N TYR A 48 -0.52 -18.56 4.12
CA TYR A 48 0.76 -17.85 4.32
C TYR A 48 1.37 -17.30 3.03
N TRP A 49 1.09 -17.88 1.86
CA TRP A 49 1.55 -17.33 0.59
C TRP A 49 0.94 -15.97 0.28
N LEU A 50 -0.27 -15.69 0.78
CA LEU A 50 -0.89 -14.38 0.64
C LEU A 50 -0.14 -13.31 1.43
N ILE A 51 0.31 -13.64 2.65
CA ILE A 51 1.15 -12.74 3.46
C ILE A 51 2.50 -12.50 2.80
N ILE A 52 3.11 -13.55 2.23
CA ILE A 52 4.38 -13.42 1.49
C ILE A 52 4.20 -12.52 0.26
N ALA A 53 3.10 -12.67 -0.49
CA ALA A 53 2.80 -11.82 -1.64
C ALA A 53 2.57 -10.35 -1.22
N ALA A 54 1.87 -10.10 -0.12
CA ALA A 54 1.68 -8.75 0.42
C ALA A 54 3.00 -8.10 0.88
N LEU A 55 3.88 -8.87 1.54
CA LEU A 55 5.22 -8.40 1.93
C LEU A 55 6.10 -8.14 0.70
N ALA A 56 6.04 -9.01 -0.31
CA ALA A 56 6.77 -8.81 -1.57
C ALA A 56 6.28 -7.54 -2.30
N TYR A 57 4.98 -7.27 -2.29
CA TYR A 57 4.42 -6.03 -2.85
C TYR A 57 4.92 -4.79 -2.09
N LEU A 58 4.94 -4.82 -0.75
CA LEU A 58 5.49 -3.73 0.06
C LEU A 58 6.99 -3.50 -0.21
N LEU A 59 7.75 -4.58 -0.39
CA LEU A 59 9.17 -4.52 -0.72
C LEU A 59 9.39 -3.94 -2.13
N PHE A 60 8.61 -4.38 -3.12
CA PHE A 60 8.64 -3.83 -4.47
C PHE A 60 8.29 -2.33 -4.49
N TYR A 61 7.25 -1.94 -3.74
CA TYR A 61 6.89 -0.54 -3.59
C TYR A 61 8.05 0.27 -3.03
N GLY A 62 8.66 -0.18 -1.92
CA GLY A 62 9.79 0.51 -1.29
C GLY A 62 11.06 0.61 -2.14
N LEU A 63 11.34 -0.38 -3.01
CA LEU A 63 12.57 -0.41 -3.81
C LEU A 63 12.42 0.24 -5.20
N VAL A 64 11.30 0.02 -5.88
CA VAL A 64 11.09 0.40 -7.30
C VAL A 64 9.87 1.31 -7.46
N GLY A 65 8.78 1.02 -6.73
CA GLY A 65 7.51 1.73 -6.87
C GLY A 65 7.51 3.17 -6.34
N CYS A 66 8.39 3.51 -5.40
CA CYS A 66 8.56 4.88 -4.89
C CYS A 66 9.30 5.80 -5.87
N LYS A 67 9.71 5.32 -7.05
CA LYS A 67 10.35 6.16 -8.07
C LYS A 67 9.32 7.13 -8.66
N ASN A 68 9.31 8.35 -8.14
CA ASN A 68 8.43 9.43 -8.56
C ASN A 68 8.50 9.66 -10.08
N VAL A 69 7.40 9.34 -10.78
CA VAL A 69 7.29 9.37 -12.25
C VAL A 69 6.93 10.74 -12.81
N ASN A 70 6.53 11.71 -11.99
CA ASN A 70 6.20 13.06 -12.45
C ASN A 70 6.90 14.11 -11.58
N LYS A 71 8.07 14.59 -12.01
CA LYS A 71 8.85 15.65 -11.33
C LYS A 71 8.34 17.07 -11.60
N ASP A 72 7.38 17.21 -12.51
CA ASP A 72 6.91 18.50 -13.04
C ASP A 72 5.52 18.87 -12.52
N ILE A 73 5.22 18.57 -11.25
CA ILE A 73 3.95 18.99 -10.64
C ILE A 73 4.15 20.38 -10.04
N PRO A 74 3.46 21.43 -10.53
CA PRO A 74 3.55 22.76 -9.93
C PRO A 74 3.07 22.68 -8.48
N VAL A 75 4.01 23.00 -7.58
CA VAL A 75 3.84 23.05 -6.13
C VAL A 75 3.30 24.41 -5.65
N GLU A 76 3.06 25.35 -6.58
CA GLU A 76 2.53 26.68 -6.30
C GLU A 76 1.00 26.70 -6.39
N ASP A 77 0.36 27.01 -5.26
CA ASP A 77 -0.30 28.30 -5.04
C ASP A 77 0.31 28.95 -3.78
#